data_AF-A0A945Z435-F1
#
_entry.id   AF-A0A945Z435-F1
#
_cell.length_a   1.000
_cell.length_b   1.000
_cell.length_c   1.000
_cell.angle_alpha   90.00
_cell.angle_beta   90.00
_cell.angle_gamma   90.00
#
_symmetry.space_group_name_H-M   'P 1'
#
loop_
_entity.id
_entity.type
_entity.pdbx_description
1 polymer ?
#
loop_
_entity_poly.entity_id
_entity_poly.type
_entity_poly.pdbx_seq_one_letter_code
_entity_poly.pdbx_strand_id
1 'polypeptide(L)'
;MAKYRQYTNEDLKEVIKNSTNWSQVVRSLKLKQGGGTKQNLKRIAQKLSYDFSHFCQNKGFNKGHWIKGNIPPNKKPIGELLKNGVNIQSNILKKRVIAEGLLKNKCMICGQPPIWNNQKLVLELHHVDGDKLNNRLSNLKIICPHCHSQTPNFRGKNKRIKKLKRYCKLCNVEVTKSKTGLCRSCNNKTRDYSNAKRKVKNRPPVEQLIEEIKELGYVGTGKKYGVSDVSIRNWIKIKK
;
A
#
# COMPACT_ATOMS: atom_id res chain seq x y z
N MET A 1 -30.10 28.39 -13.63
CA MET A 1 -31.48 27.85 -13.58
C MET A 1 -31.43 26.33 -13.62
N ALA A 2 -32.02 25.65 -12.64
CA ALA A 2 -32.03 24.18 -12.62
C ALA A 2 -32.88 23.69 -13.80
N LYS A 3 -32.29 22.87 -14.70
CA LYS A 3 -33.05 22.27 -15.81
C LYS A 3 -34.20 21.45 -15.24
N TYR A 4 -35.43 21.83 -15.56
CA TYR A 4 -36.61 21.03 -15.27
C TYR A 4 -36.49 19.66 -15.97
N ARG A 5 -37.14 18.63 -15.44
CA ARG A 5 -37.12 17.29 -16.03
C ARG A 5 -37.64 17.36 -17.46
N GLN A 6 -36.92 16.73 -18.39
CA GLN A 6 -37.28 16.68 -19.82
C GLN A 6 -38.26 15.55 -20.17
N TYR A 7 -38.84 14.90 -19.17
CA TYR A 7 -39.75 13.76 -19.32
C TYR A 7 -40.87 13.88 -18.29
N THR A 8 -42.06 13.40 -18.67
CA THR A 8 -43.25 13.36 -17.83
C THR A 8 -43.24 12.12 -16.92
N ASN A 9 -44.15 12.08 -15.95
CA ASN A 9 -44.27 10.92 -15.07
C ASN A 9 -44.77 9.69 -15.86
N GLU A 10 -45.62 9.93 -16.85
CA GLU A 10 -46.17 8.97 -17.79
C GLU A 10 -45.05 8.36 -18.67
N ASP A 11 -44.16 9.20 -19.22
CA ASP A 11 -42.98 8.75 -19.98
C ASP A 11 -42.10 7.83 -19.13
N LEU A 12 -41.90 8.18 -17.85
CA LEU A 12 -41.11 7.35 -16.93
C LEU A 12 -41.78 6.00 -16.69
N LYS A 13 -43.11 5.95 -16.54
CA LYS A 13 -43.87 4.71 -16.35
C LYS A 13 -43.76 3.79 -17.57
N GLU A 14 -43.92 4.36 -18.77
CA GLU A 14 -43.81 3.60 -20.03
C GLU A 14 -42.39 3.07 -20.24
N VAL A 15 -41.37 3.91 -20.04
CA VAL A 15 -39.98 3.50 -20.18
C VAL A 15 -39.60 2.44 -19.14
N ILE A 16 -40.13 2.51 -17.92
CA ILE A 16 -39.94 1.45 -16.92
C ILE A 16 -40.52 0.13 -17.43
N LYS A 17 -41.77 0.13 -17.93
CA LYS A 17 -42.42 -1.08 -18.45
C LYS A 17 -41.64 -1.75 -19.60
N ASN A 18 -41.00 -0.94 -20.45
CA ASN A 18 -40.27 -1.41 -21.64
C ASN A 18 -38.77 -1.66 -21.38
N SER A 19 -38.29 -1.45 -20.16
CA SER A 19 -36.88 -1.61 -19.81
C SER A 19 -36.63 -2.87 -18.99
N THR A 20 -35.40 -3.35 -19.00
CA THR A 20 -34.98 -4.49 -18.17
C THR A 20 -34.16 -4.07 -16.95
N ASN A 21 -33.67 -2.83 -16.93
CA ASN A 21 -32.86 -2.27 -15.84
C ASN A 21 -32.79 -0.74 -15.91
N TRP A 22 -32.39 -0.10 -14.79
CA TRP A 22 -32.27 1.36 -14.68
C TRP A 22 -31.27 2.00 -15.67
N SER A 23 -30.28 1.27 -16.18
CA SER A 23 -29.35 1.82 -17.18
C SER A 23 -30.03 1.96 -18.55
N GLN A 24 -30.96 1.06 -18.87
CA GLN A 24 -31.79 1.13 -20.07
C GLN A 24 -32.80 2.28 -19.94
N VAL A 25 -33.44 2.44 -18.78
CA VAL A 25 -34.32 3.59 -18.50
C VAL A 25 -33.62 4.92 -18.74
N VAL A 26 -32.41 5.11 -18.19
CA VAL A 26 -31.62 6.33 -18.37
C VAL A 26 -31.29 6.56 -19.86
N ARG A 27 -30.97 5.50 -20.61
CA ARG A 27 -30.67 5.58 -22.05
C ARG A 27 -31.91 5.96 -22.86
N SER A 28 -33.05 5.33 -22.58
CA SER A 28 -34.32 5.59 -23.26
C SER A 28 -34.82 7.02 -23.02
N LEU A 29 -34.64 7.54 -21.80
CA LEU A 29 -34.94 8.95 -21.47
C LEU A 29 -33.87 9.95 -21.97
N LYS A 30 -32.86 9.49 -22.72
CA LYS A 30 -31.75 10.30 -23.24
C LYS A 30 -31.02 11.11 -22.15
N LEU A 31 -30.98 10.60 -20.92
CA LEU A 31 -30.33 11.25 -19.78
C LEU A 31 -28.85 10.84 -19.69
N LYS A 32 -28.04 11.68 -19.04
CA LYS A 32 -26.63 11.38 -18.78
C LYS A 32 -26.50 10.14 -17.87
N GLN A 33 -25.76 9.15 -18.36
CA GLN A 33 -25.46 7.94 -17.59
C GLN A 33 -24.60 8.26 -16.37
N GLY A 34 -25.12 7.93 -15.19
CA GLY A 34 -24.45 8.16 -13.92
C GLY A 34 -25.20 7.49 -12.76
N GLY A 35 -24.48 7.10 -11.71
CA GLY A 35 -25.07 6.44 -10.54
C GLY A 35 -26.15 7.28 -9.86
N GLY A 36 -25.91 8.59 -9.72
CA GLY A 36 -26.87 9.54 -9.15
C GLY A 36 -28.16 9.67 -9.98
N THR A 37 -28.07 9.67 -11.32
CA THR A 37 -29.24 9.73 -12.22
C THR A 37 -30.16 8.52 -12.00
N LYS A 38 -29.58 7.31 -11.91
CA LYS A 38 -30.32 6.06 -11.68
C LYS A 38 -31.02 6.06 -10.31
N GLN A 39 -30.32 6.50 -9.26
CA GLN A 39 -30.89 6.61 -7.91
C GLN A 39 -32.04 7.62 -7.86
N ASN A 40 -31.90 8.75 -8.55
CA ASN A 40 -32.97 9.75 -8.61
C ASN A 40 -34.22 9.22 -9.31
N LEU A 41 -34.07 8.59 -10.48
CA LEU A 41 -35.19 7.94 -11.20
C LEU A 41 -35.87 6.86 -10.35
N LYS A 42 -35.08 6.03 -9.65
CA LYS A 42 -35.61 5.02 -8.73
C LYS A 42 -36.42 5.65 -7.59
N ARG A 43 -35.92 6.73 -7.00
CA ARG A 43 -36.63 7.46 -5.94
C ARG A 43 -37.93 8.08 -6.44
N ILE A 44 -37.95 8.60 -7.67
CA ILE A 44 -39.15 9.17 -8.31
C ILE A 44 -40.18 8.06 -8.56
N ALA A 45 -39.75 6.94 -9.16
CA ALA A 45 -40.62 5.79 -9.41
C ALA A 45 -41.21 5.21 -8.11
N GLN A 46 -40.41 5.15 -7.03
CA GLN A 46 -40.90 4.77 -5.70
C GLN A 46 -41.93 5.76 -5.15
N LYS A 47 -41.69 7.07 -5.29
CA LYS A 47 -42.62 8.11 -4.83
C LYS A 47 -43.95 8.06 -5.59
N LEU A 48 -43.92 7.67 -6.86
CA LEU A 48 -45.10 7.54 -7.73
C LEU A 48 -45.69 6.12 -7.73
N SER A 49 -45.15 5.22 -6.89
CA SER A 49 -45.60 3.83 -6.76
C SER A 49 -45.63 3.04 -8.07
N TYR A 50 -44.65 3.26 -8.96
CA TYR A 50 -44.50 2.49 -10.19
C TYR A 50 -43.86 1.13 -9.93
N ASP A 51 -44.42 0.08 -10.52
CA ASP A 51 -43.84 -1.26 -10.44
C ASP A 51 -42.62 -1.39 -11.37
N PHE A 52 -41.48 -1.72 -10.77
CA PHE A 52 -40.24 -2.07 -11.47
C PHE A 52 -39.66 -3.39 -10.93
N SER A 53 -40.49 -4.25 -10.35
CA SER A 53 -40.11 -5.56 -9.82
C SER A 53 -39.40 -6.45 -10.86
N HIS A 54 -39.83 -6.36 -12.13
CA HIS A 54 -39.25 -7.07 -13.27
C HIS A 54 -37.79 -6.71 -13.57
N PHE A 55 -37.28 -5.55 -13.13
CA PHE A 55 -35.84 -5.23 -13.24
C PHE A 55 -34.96 -6.22 -12.47
N CYS A 56 -35.53 -7.01 -11.56
CA CYS A 56 -34.85 -8.04 -10.79
C CYS A 56 -34.70 -9.39 -11.52
N GLN A 57 -35.26 -9.53 -12.73
CA GLN A 57 -35.13 -10.76 -13.52
C GLN A 57 -33.74 -10.85 -14.17
N ASN A 58 -33.11 -9.72 -14.48
CA ASN A 58 -31.71 -9.63 -14.93
C ASN A 58 -30.75 -9.28 -13.78
N LYS A 59 -30.80 -10.03 -12.67
CA LYS A 59 -29.67 -10.10 -11.74
C LYS A 59 -28.56 -10.89 -12.44
N GLY A 60 -27.74 -10.19 -13.22
CA GLY A 60 -26.67 -10.75 -14.04
C GLY A 60 -25.82 -11.79 -13.31
N PHE A 61 -25.49 -12.86 -14.03
CA PHE A 61 -24.35 -13.77 -13.84
C PHE A 61 -24.14 -14.48 -12.49
N ASN A 62 -24.93 -14.23 -11.45
CA ASN A 62 -24.60 -14.70 -10.09
C ASN A 62 -25.74 -15.41 -9.35
N LYS A 63 -26.83 -15.84 -10.00
CA LYS A 63 -27.85 -16.67 -9.32
C LYS A 63 -27.55 -18.18 -9.32
N GLY A 64 -26.66 -18.68 -10.19
CA GLY A 64 -26.26 -20.10 -10.21
C GLY A 64 -25.03 -20.43 -9.34
N HIS A 65 -24.20 -19.44 -9.03
CA HIS A 65 -22.92 -19.65 -8.32
C HIS A 65 -23.05 -19.69 -6.78
N TRP A 66 -24.21 -19.35 -6.24
CA TRP A 66 -24.45 -19.30 -4.79
C TRP A 66 -25.63 -20.18 -4.36
N ILE A 67 -26.05 -21.13 -5.20
CA ILE A 67 -26.81 -22.29 -4.71
C ILE A 67 -25.88 -23.02 -3.74
N LYS A 68 -26.26 -23.12 -2.46
CA LYS A 68 -25.58 -23.97 -1.48
C LYS A 68 -25.41 -25.36 -2.11
N GLY A 69 -24.18 -25.69 -2.54
CA GLY A 69 -23.87 -26.99 -3.15
C GLY A 69 -23.27 -26.94 -4.56
N ASN A 70 -23.34 -25.83 -5.30
CA ASN A 70 -22.69 -25.75 -6.62
C ASN A 70 -21.17 -25.57 -6.45
N ILE A 71 -20.44 -26.66 -6.68
CA ILE A 71 -18.98 -26.68 -6.77
C ILE A 71 -18.60 -25.94 -8.05
N PRO A 72 -17.70 -24.93 -8.01
CA PRO A 72 -17.23 -24.30 -9.24
C PRO A 72 -16.64 -25.38 -10.16
N PRO A 73 -16.95 -25.37 -11.47
CA PRO A 73 -16.67 -26.47 -12.39
C PRO A 73 -15.17 -26.86 -12.49
N ASN A 74 -14.26 -26.01 -11.99
CA ASN A 74 -12.82 -26.23 -12.02
C ASN A 74 -12.20 -26.33 -10.61
N LYS A 75 -12.80 -27.12 -9.70
CA LYS A 75 -12.18 -27.41 -8.40
C LYS A 75 -10.97 -28.33 -8.62
N LYS A 76 -9.77 -27.76 -8.74
CA LYS A 76 -8.52 -28.55 -8.83
C LYS A 76 -8.45 -29.61 -7.72
N PRO A 77 -8.04 -30.87 -8.01
CA PRO A 77 -7.83 -31.89 -7.00
C PRO A 77 -6.89 -31.42 -5.89
N ILE A 78 -7.13 -31.83 -4.64
CA ILE A 78 -6.29 -31.41 -3.50
C ILE A 78 -4.83 -31.85 -3.68
N GLY A 79 -4.60 -33.04 -4.27
CA GLY A 79 -3.27 -33.56 -4.56
C GLY A 79 -2.45 -32.69 -5.51
N GLU A 80 -3.09 -31.93 -6.41
CA GLU A 80 -2.38 -30.96 -7.25
C GLU A 80 -1.95 -29.71 -6.47
N LEU A 81 -2.65 -29.39 -5.39
CA LEU A 81 -2.35 -28.23 -4.55
C LEU A 81 -1.26 -28.53 -3.51
N LEU A 82 -1.19 -29.77 -3.02
CA LEU A 82 -0.25 -30.22 -1.99
C LEU A 82 1.13 -30.61 -2.54
N LYS A 83 1.65 -29.78 -3.44
CA LYS A 83 2.95 -29.96 -4.10
C LYS A 83 3.83 -28.73 -3.86
N ASN A 84 5.14 -28.93 -4.01
CA ASN A 84 6.08 -27.80 -4.02
C ASN A 84 5.96 -27.01 -5.34
N GLY A 85 6.16 -25.70 -5.30
CA GLY A 85 6.12 -24.81 -6.46
C GLY A 85 4.72 -24.28 -6.83
N VAL A 86 3.66 -24.73 -6.16
CA VAL A 86 2.29 -24.31 -6.47
C VAL A 86 1.96 -23.00 -5.77
N ASN A 87 1.68 -21.95 -6.55
CA ASN A 87 1.29 -20.66 -5.99
C ASN A 87 -0.22 -20.65 -5.70
N ILE A 88 -0.57 -20.60 -4.41
CA ILE A 88 -1.95 -20.52 -3.93
C ILE A 88 -2.02 -19.62 -2.69
N GLN A 89 -3.12 -18.90 -2.54
CA GLN A 89 -3.35 -18.11 -1.33
C GLN A 89 -3.52 -19.02 -0.11
N SER A 90 -2.79 -18.73 0.97
CA SER A 90 -2.80 -19.55 2.19
C SER A 90 -4.20 -19.74 2.77
N ASN A 91 -5.09 -18.73 2.69
CA ASN A 91 -6.47 -18.87 3.15
C ASN A 91 -7.31 -19.84 2.29
N ILE A 92 -7.05 -19.89 0.98
CA ILE A 92 -7.71 -20.85 0.09
C ILE A 92 -7.20 -22.26 0.39
N LEU A 93 -5.88 -22.44 0.47
CA LEU A 93 -5.28 -23.73 0.81
C LEU A 93 -5.76 -24.23 2.18
N LYS A 94 -5.80 -23.36 3.19
CA LYS A 94 -6.33 -23.65 4.53
C LYS A 94 -7.76 -24.20 4.48
N LYS A 95 -8.65 -23.52 3.78
CA LYS A 95 -10.04 -23.96 3.62
C LYS A 95 -10.12 -25.31 2.92
N ARG A 96 -9.29 -25.52 1.89
CA ARG A 96 -9.23 -26.79 1.14
C ARG A 96 -8.76 -27.94 2.02
N VAL A 97 -7.61 -27.84 2.69
CA VAL A 97 -7.09 -28.94 3.53
C VAL A 97 -8.01 -29.30 4.70
N ILE A 98 -8.75 -28.32 5.25
CA ILE A 98 -9.77 -28.58 6.28
C ILE A 98 -11.01 -29.25 5.69
N ALA A 99 -11.49 -28.78 4.54
CA ALA A 99 -12.67 -29.35 3.88
C ALA A 99 -12.46 -30.80 3.40
N GLU A 100 -11.24 -31.14 3.02
CA GLU A 100 -10.84 -32.52 2.64
C GLU A 100 -10.49 -33.38 3.87
N GLY A 101 -10.63 -32.88 5.10
CA GLY A 101 -10.38 -33.63 6.34
C GLY A 101 -8.89 -33.89 6.67
N LEU A 102 -7.97 -33.36 5.87
CA LEU A 102 -6.52 -33.61 6.02
C LEU A 102 -5.92 -32.91 7.25
N LEU A 103 -6.46 -31.74 7.63
CA LEU A 103 -6.07 -31.00 8.83
C LEU A 103 -7.31 -30.53 9.59
N LYS A 104 -7.26 -30.59 10.92
CA LYS A 104 -8.33 -30.08 11.79
C LYS A 104 -8.23 -28.55 11.92
N ASN A 105 -9.37 -27.87 12.02
CA ASN A 105 -9.42 -26.43 12.30
C ASN A 105 -9.16 -26.15 13.80
N LYS A 106 -8.00 -26.59 14.30
CA LYS A 106 -7.54 -26.46 15.70
C LYS A 106 -6.04 -26.17 15.65
N CYS A 107 -5.54 -25.35 16.58
CA CYS A 107 -4.11 -25.08 16.65
C CYS A 107 -3.33 -26.37 16.93
N MET A 108 -2.38 -26.70 16.07
CA MET A 108 -1.53 -27.89 16.21
C MET A 108 -0.43 -27.74 17.26
N ILE A 109 -0.22 -26.54 17.81
CA ILE A 109 0.79 -26.27 18.84
C ILE A 109 0.15 -26.31 20.23
N CYS A 110 -0.81 -25.42 20.50
CA CYS A 110 -1.43 -25.29 21.83
C CYS A 110 -2.84 -25.90 21.93
N GLY A 111 -3.39 -26.43 20.85
CA GLY A 111 -4.75 -26.97 20.85
C GLY A 111 -5.87 -25.93 20.87
N GLN A 112 -5.60 -24.63 20.76
CA GLN A 112 -6.63 -23.58 20.72
C GLN A 112 -7.70 -23.87 19.64
N PRO A 113 -9.00 -23.95 20.00
CA PRO A 113 -10.10 -24.04 19.03
C PRO A 113 -10.27 -22.74 18.23
N PRO A 114 -11.07 -22.71 17.15
CA PRO A 114 -11.32 -21.51 16.35
C PRO A 114 -12.31 -20.54 17.03
N ILE A 115 -12.25 -20.45 18.36
CA ILE A 115 -13.05 -19.61 19.23
C ILE A 115 -12.10 -19.02 20.28
N TRP A 116 -12.23 -17.73 20.56
CA TRP A 116 -11.51 -17.03 21.63
C TRP A 116 -12.42 -15.93 22.17
N ASN A 117 -12.52 -15.81 23.50
CA ASN A 117 -13.40 -14.83 24.16
C ASN A 117 -14.84 -14.85 23.61
N ASN A 118 -15.43 -16.04 23.48
CA ASN A 118 -16.75 -16.29 22.90
C ASN A 118 -16.97 -15.76 21.47
N GLN A 119 -15.90 -15.39 20.77
CA GLN A 119 -15.92 -14.91 19.40
C GLN A 119 -15.12 -15.84 18.49
N LYS A 120 -15.41 -15.77 17.19
CA LYS A 120 -14.71 -16.58 16.19
C LYS A 120 -13.24 -16.17 16.11
N LEU A 121 -12.34 -17.12 16.34
CA LEU A 121 -10.91 -16.95 16.12
C LEU A 121 -10.53 -17.51 14.75
N VAL A 122 -9.87 -16.68 13.93
CA VAL A 122 -9.33 -17.12 12.65
C VAL A 122 -7.96 -17.75 12.88
N LEU A 123 -7.88 -19.08 12.80
CA LEU A 123 -6.60 -19.80 12.76
C LEU A 123 -5.90 -19.57 11.41
N GLU A 124 -4.58 -19.64 11.41
CA GLU A 124 -3.72 -19.35 10.27
C GLU A 124 -3.08 -20.64 9.75
N LEU A 125 -2.81 -20.70 8.44
CA LEU A 125 -2.02 -21.76 7.83
C LEU A 125 -0.56 -21.33 7.83
N HIS A 126 0.30 -22.17 8.40
CA HIS A 126 1.71 -21.92 8.59
C HIS A 126 2.56 -22.93 7.82
N HIS A 127 3.52 -22.42 7.07
CA HIS A 127 4.56 -23.20 6.40
C HIS A 127 5.77 -23.30 7.34
N VAL A 128 6.14 -24.52 7.73
CA VAL A 128 7.20 -24.78 8.73
C VAL A 128 8.55 -24.23 8.26
N ASP A 129 8.88 -24.43 6.99
CA ASP A 129 10.09 -23.90 6.35
C ASP A 129 10.03 -22.39 6.02
N GLY A 130 8.84 -21.79 6.07
CA GLY A 130 8.60 -20.40 5.66
C GLY A 130 8.54 -20.15 4.16
N ASP A 131 8.61 -21.19 3.33
CA ASP A 131 8.39 -21.10 1.89
C ASP A 131 6.91 -21.28 1.55
N LYS A 132 6.29 -20.21 1.08
CA LYS A 132 4.88 -20.20 0.67
C LYS A 132 4.55 -21.12 -0.50
N LEU A 133 5.55 -21.59 -1.24
CA LEU A 133 5.38 -22.47 -2.41
C LEU A 133 5.47 -23.96 -2.03
N ASN A 134 6.01 -24.29 -0.86
CA ASN A 134 6.12 -25.66 -0.39
C ASN A 134 4.83 -26.11 0.31
N ASN A 135 3.82 -26.48 -0.47
CA ASN A 135 2.51 -26.87 0.05
C ASN A 135 2.41 -28.36 0.43
N ARG A 136 3.53 -29.08 0.57
CA ARG A 136 3.49 -30.47 1.04
C ARG A 136 2.78 -30.54 2.39
N LEU A 137 1.87 -31.51 2.56
CA LEU A 137 1.06 -31.60 3.79
C LEU A 137 1.92 -31.62 5.07
N SER A 138 3.07 -32.30 5.03
CA SER A 138 4.03 -32.34 6.14
C SER A 138 4.65 -30.99 6.51
N ASN A 139 4.66 -30.02 5.58
CA ASN A 139 5.17 -28.68 5.78
C ASN A 139 4.07 -27.69 6.27
N LEU A 140 2.81 -28.12 6.33
CA LEU A 140 1.68 -27.26 6.68
C LEU A 140 1.22 -27.50 8.12
N LYS A 141 0.95 -26.43 8.85
CA LYS A 141 0.31 -26.47 10.18
C LYS A 141 -0.85 -25.49 10.26
N ILE A 142 -1.94 -25.88 10.91
CA ILE A 142 -2.98 -24.96 11.34
C ILE A 142 -2.62 -24.47 12.74
N ILE A 143 -2.40 -23.17 12.93
CA ILE A 143 -1.98 -22.60 14.21
C ILE A 143 -2.78 -21.34 14.55
N CYS A 144 -2.89 -21.00 15.84
CA CYS A 144 -3.53 -19.76 16.25
C CYS A 144 -2.60 -18.56 16.06
N PRO A 145 -3.13 -17.33 15.99
CA PRO A 145 -2.32 -16.11 15.85
C PRO A 145 -1.26 -15.94 16.96
N HIS A 146 -1.56 -16.39 18.19
CA HIS A 146 -0.63 -16.33 19.32
C HIS A 146 0.56 -17.28 19.19
N CYS A 147 0.36 -18.50 18.67
CA CYS A 147 1.47 -19.39 18.41
C CYS A 147 2.22 -18.99 17.13
N HIS A 148 1.51 -18.46 16.13
CA HIS A 148 2.14 -18.00 14.90
C HIS A 148 3.09 -16.83 15.16
N SER A 149 2.75 -15.91 16.06
CA SER A 149 3.63 -14.79 16.42
C SER A 149 4.97 -15.22 17.03
N GLN A 150 5.04 -16.44 17.56
CA GLN A 150 6.23 -17.03 18.16
C GLN A 150 7.10 -17.79 17.16
N THR A 151 6.62 -18.01 15.92
CA THR A 151 7.40 -18.77 14.94
C THR A 151 8.59 -17.96 14.42
N PRO A 152 9.71 -18.62 14.07
CA PRO A 152 10.89 -17.91 13.57
C PRO A 152 10.60 -17.05 12.32
N ASN A 153 9.79 -17.57 11.41
CA ASN A 153 9.44 -16.95 10.13
C ASN A 153 8.22 -15.99 10.19
N PHE A 154 7.69 -15.69 11.38
CA PHE A 154 6.48 -14.86 11.54
C PHE A 154 6.63 -13.50 10.86
N ARG A 155 5.66 -13.15 9.99
CA ARG A 155 5.62 -11.85 9.28
C ARG A 155 6.93 -11.44 8.60
N GLY A 156 7.76 -12.41 8.20
CA GLY A 156 9.06 -12.13 7.59
C GLY A 156 10.15 -11.72 8.59
N LYS A 157 10.01 -12.04 9.88
CA LYS A 157 11.05 -11.88 10.91
C LYS A 157 12.39 -12.52 10.49
N ASN A 158 12.34 -13.65 9.77
CA ASN A 158 13.51 -14.31 9.19
C ASN A 158 13.95 -13.77 7.82
N LYS A 159 13.20 -12.85 7.20
CA LYS A 159 13.64 -12.19 5.96
C LYS A 159 14.63 -11.09 6.33
N ARG A 160 15.90 -11.46 6.52
CA ARG A 160 16.99 -10.49 6.45
C ARG A 160 16.94 -9.87 5.06
N ILE A 161 16.56 -8.59 4.96
CA ILE A 161 16.77 -7.84 3.73
C ILE A 161 18.27 -7.90 3.49
N LYS A 162 18.71 -8.66 2.47
CA LYS A 162 20.12 -8.62 2.04
C LYS A 162 20.38 -7.16 1.70
N LYS A 163 21.17 -6.46 2.52
CA LYS A 163 21.59 -5.09 2.20
C LYS A 163 22.36 -5.20 0.90
N LEU A 164 21.80 -4.65 -0.17
CA LEU A 164 22.50 -4.60 -1.44
C LEU A 164 23.78 -3.80 -1.23
N LYS A 165 24.94 -4.47 -1.40
CA LYS A 165 26.23 -3.80 -1.44
C LYS A 165 26.22 -2.81 -2.59
N ARG A 166 26.69 -1.59 -2.34
CA ARG A 166 26.80 -0.54 -3.36
C ARG A 166 28.24 -0.13 -3.45
N TYR A 167 28.66 0.22 -4.65
CA TYR A 167 30.05 0.59 -4.93
C TYR A 167 30.09 1.99 -5.54
N CYS A 168 31.14 2.73 -5.21
CA CYS A 168 31.40 4.04 -5.77
C CYS A 168 31.57 3.94 -7.29
N LYS A 169 30.85 4.75 -8.07
CA LYS A 169 30.96 4.75 -9.54
C LYS A 169 32.35 5.09 -10.09
N LEU A 170 33.24 5.70 -9.29
CA LEU A 170 34.56 6.15 -9.75
C LEU A 170 35.72 5.30 -9.24
N CYS A 171 35.68 4.85 -7.98
CA CYS A 171 36.79 4.10 -7.37
C CYS A 171 36.39 2.72 -6.84
N ASN A 172 35.14 2.31 -7.08
CA ASN A 172 34.61 0.99 -6.75
C ASN A 172 34.72 0.56 -5.27
N VAL A 173 35.00 1.47 -4.34
CA VAL A 173 34.94 1.17 -2.90
C VAL A 173 33.49 0.97 -2.45
N GLU A 174 33.27 0.13 -1.45
CA GLU A 174 31.93 -0.08 -0.88
C GLU A 174 31.41 1.21 -0.23
N VAL A 175 30.18 1.61 -0.56
CA VAL A 175 29.55 2.85 -0.10
C VAL A 175 28.12 2.61 0.38
N THR A 176 27.65 3.51 1.24
CA THR A 176 26.23 3.60 1.57
C THR A 176 25.44 4.24 0.42
N LYS A 177 24.10 4.19 0.50
CA LYS A 177 23.23 4.83 -0.50
C LYS A 177 23.46 6.34 -0.49
N SER A 178 24.02 6.89 -1.56
CA SER A 178 24.17 8.33 -1.77
C SER A 178 23.45 8.77 -3.05
N LYS A 179 23.05 10.06 -3.12
CA LYS A 179 22.39 10.64 -4.32
C LYS A 179 23.29 10.55 -5.56
N THR A 180 24.59 10.74 -5.37
CA THR A 180 25.58 10.76 -6.47
C THR A 180 26.07 9.37 -6.85
N GLY A 181 25.95 8.38 -5.96
CA GLY A 181 26.54 7.05 -6.14
C GLY A 181 28.07 7.06 -6.00
N LEU A 182 28.64 8.13 -5.44
CA LEU A 182 30.08 8.29 -5.21
C LEU A 182 30.42 8.14 -3.72
N CYS A 183 31.64 7.70 -3.43
CA CYS A 183 32.21 7.79 -2.09
C CYS A 183 32.52 9.26 -1.75
N ARG A 184 32.73 9.55 -0.46
CA ARG A 184 33.01 10.93 0.00
C ARG A 184 34.19 11.58 -0.71
N SER A 185 35.27 10.82 -0.94
CA SER A 185 36.47 11.30 -1.63
C SER A 185 36.20 11.65 -3.09
N CYS A 186 35.64 10.72 -3.86
CA CYS A 186 35.29 10.93 -5.26
C CYS A 186 34.26 12.07 -5.42
N ASN A 187 33.25 12.12 -4.55
CA ASN A 187 32.25 13.19 -4.59
C ASN A 187 32.86 14.57 -4.35
N ASN A 188 33.89 14.68 -3.50
CA ASN A 188 34.59 15.94 -3.27
C ASN A 188 35.47 16.32 -4.47
N LYS A 189 36.09 15.35 -5.16
CA LYS A 189 36.88 15.60 -6.38
C LYS A 189 36.02 16.07 -7.55
N THR A 190 34.80 15.55 -7.66
CA THR A 190 33.86 15.93 -8.73
C THR A 190 33.11 17.22 -8.44
N ARG A 191 33.28 17.82 -7.27
CA ARG A 191 32.65 19.10 -6.96
C ARG A 191 33.42 20.20 -7.67
N ASP A 192 32.75 20.81 -8.64
CA ASP A 192 33.24 22.04 -9.24
C ASP A 192 33.05 23.20 -8.25
N TYR A 193 34.19 23.71 -7.75
CA TYR A 193 34.24 24.90 -6.90
C TYR A 193 34.54 26.18 -7.69
N SER A 194 34.72 26.11 -9.01
CA SER A 194 35.03 27.27 -9.85
C SER A 194 33.95 28.35 -9.75
N ASN A 195 32.69 27.93 -9.57
CA ASN A 195 31.55 28.80 -9.39
C ASN A 195 31.21 29.13 -7.92
N ALA A 196 31.98 28.64 -6.95
CA ALA A 196 31.78 28.92 -5.54
C ALA A 196 32.28 30.34 -5.19
N LYS A 197 31.47 31.35 -5.50
CA LYS A 197 31.75 32.72 -5.09
C LYS A 197 31.68 32.83 -3.56
N ARG A 198 32.78 33.24 -2.92
CA ARG A 198 32.76 33.63 -1.51
C ARG A 198 31.83 34.83 -1.36
N LYS A 199 30.95 34.81 -0.34
CA LYS A 199 30.03 35.93 -0.05
C LYS A 199 30.76 37.24 0.20
N VAL A 200 31.94 37.16 0.83
CA VAL A 200 32.84 38.28 1.09
C VAL A 200 34.10 38.09 0.24
N LYS A 201 34.31 38.99 -0.73
CA LYS A 201 35.44 38.93 -1.69
C LYS A 201 36.77 39.27 -1.01
N ASN A 202 36.79 40.39 -0.30
CA ASN A 202 37.97 40.91 0.38
C ASN A 202 37.76 40.72 1.89
N ARG A 203 38.43 39.73 2.45
CA ARG A 203 38.29 39.41 3.86
C ARG A 203 39.19 40.34 4.69
N PRO A 204 38.69 40.95 5.77
CA PRO A 204 39.50 41.82 6.63
C PRO A 204 40.65 41.04 7.30
N PRO A 205 41.75 41.75 7.66
CA PRO A 205 42.84 41.19 8.44
C PRO A 205 42.34 40.67 9.80
N VAL A 206 43.09 39.72 10.38
CA VAL A 206 42.66 39.04 11.62
C VAL A 206 42.70 40.00 12.80
N GLU A 207 43.64 40.92 12.78
CA GLU A 207 43.86 41.97 13.75
C GLU A 207 42.61 42.87 13.86
N GLN A 208 42.10 43.33 12.71
CA GLN A 208 40.85 44.07 12.62
C GLN A 208 39.64 43.24 13.09
N LEU A 209 39.57 41.95 12.73
CA LEU A 209 38.49 41.08 13.21
C LEU A 209 38.50 40.93 14.74
N ILE A 210 39.66 40.86 15.37
CA ILE A 210 39.80 40.72 16.82
C ILE A 210 39.29 42.00 17.52
N GLU A 211 39.62 43.17 17.00
CA GLU A 211 39.13 44.45 17.51
C GLU A 211 37.60 44.56 17.37
N GLU A 212 37.07 44.24 16.20
CA GLU A 212 35.62 44.30 15.94
C GLU A 212 34.83 43.27 16.76
N ILE A 213 35.45 42.14 17.15
CA ILE A 213 34.83 41.15 18.05
C ILE A 213 34.84 41.66 19.49
N LYS A 214 35.88 42.37 19.93
CA LYS A 214 35.90 43.00 21.27
C LYS A 214 34.82 44.05 21.41
N GLU A 215 34.56 44.81 20.34
CA GLU A 215 33.58 45.89 20.32
C GLU A 215 32.14 45.39 20.10
N LEU A 216 31.91 44.58 19.07
CA LEU A 216 30.56 44.21 18.59
C LEU A 216 30.14 42.77 18.95
N GLY A 217 31.07 41.97 19.46
CA GLY A 217 30.90 40.53 19.65
C GLY A 217 30.82 39.75 18.34
N TYR A 218 31.01 38.43 18.40
CA TYR A 218 31.03 37.55 17.22
C TYR A 218 29.78 37.67 16.33
N VAL A 219 28.60 37.90 16.92
CA VAL A 219 27.34 38.05 16.20
C VAL A 219 27.27 39.40 15.48
N GLY A 220 27.70 40.48 16.13
CA GLY A 220 27.74 41.82 15.55
C GLY A 220 28.74 41.91 14.39
N THR A 221 29.94 41.36 14.57
CA THR A 221 30.96 41.26 13.51
C THR A 221 30.46 40.42 12.33
N GLY A 222 29.75 39.32 12.60
CA GLY A 222 29.12 38.52 11.54
C GLY A 222 28.12 39.32 10.71
N LYS A 223 27.22 40.05 11.36
CA LYS A 223 26.25 40.94 10.69
C LYS A 223 26.93 42.01 9.84
N LYS A 224 28.01 42.64 10.35
CA LYS A 224 28.80 43.67 9.62
C LYS A 224 29.28 43.19 8.26
N TYR A 225 29.76 41.94 8.16
CA TYR A 225 30.23 41.35 6.91
C TYR A 225 29.16 40.51 6.18
N GLY A 226 27.92 40.50 6.66
CA GLY A 226 26.84 39.69 6.12
C GLY A 226 27.08 38.18 6.21
N VAL A 227 27.85 37.70 7.19
CA VAL A 227 28.15 36.27 7.42
C VAL A 227 27.67 35.81 8.80
N SER A 228 27.68 34.50 9.06
CA SER A 228 27.39 33.99 10.41
C SER A 228 28.56 34.23 11.37
N ASP A 229 28.26 34.30 12.66
CA ASP A 229 29.26 34.34 13.74
C ASP A 229 30.23 33.13 13.68
N VAL A 230 29.72 31.95 13.30
CA VAL A 230 30.52 30.75 13.01
C VAL A 230 31.53 30.99 11.88
N SER A 231 31.14 31.75 10.85
CA SER A 231 32.06 32.11 9.77
C SER A 231 33.20 32.97 10.28
N ILE A 232 32.92 33.95 11.16
CA ILE A 232 33.94 34.79 11.82
C ILE A 232 34.89 33.95 12.70
N ARG A 233 34.37 32.97 13.44
CA ARG A 233 35.21 32.03 14.22
C ARG A 233 36.13 31.20 13.32
N ASN A 234 35.60 30.68 12.21
CA ASN A 234 36.38 29.91 11.24
C ASN A 234 37.41 30.79 10.53
N TRP A 235 37.07 32.05 10.30
CA TRP A 235 37.98 33.02 9.73
C TRP A 235 39.24 33.14 10.59
N ILE A 236 39.10 33.41 11.88
CA ILE A 236 40.25 33.55 12.80
C ILE A 236 41.08 32.26 12.87
N LYS A 237 40.45 31.08 12.81
CA LYS A 237 41.14 29.78 12.89
C LYS A 237 42.06 29.46 11.71
N ILE A 238 41.82 30.01 10.52
CA ILE A 238 42.59 29.69 9.30
C ILE A 238 44.04 30.24 9.32
N LYS A 239 44.37 31.15 10.24
CA LYS A 239 45.71 31.78 10.34
C LYS A 239 46.59 31.24 11.50
N LYS A 240 46.12 30.26 12.27
CA LYS A 240 46.95 29.48 13.21
C LYS A 240 47.39 28.20 12.51
#